data_AF-A0A319D1V4-F1
#
_entry.id   AF-A0A319D1V4-F1
#
_cell.length_a   1.000
_cell.length_b   1.000
_cell.length_c   1.000
_cell.angle_alpha   90.00
_cell.angle_beta   90.00
_cell.angle_gamma   90.00
#
_symmetry.space_group_name_H-M   'P 1'
#
loop_
_entity.id
_entity.type
_entity.pdbx_description
1 polymer ?
#
loop_
_entity_poly.entity_id
_entity_poly.type
_entity_poly.pdbx_seq_one_letter_code
_entity_poly.pdbx_strand_id
1 'polypeptide(L)'
;MLPPPTPAAQVPEELQRLMFPPTKDEQIVNTALVVFLNALTIHFPLIKRCDWTVHRKAFVPQFEEAKFESRTDGYLDDGKGNPYALIDVKPIIRALTNQSRIQMQEGSQMASWIKIDIDAHLEKLRVHVSQNRHEVFITIAEYDKGYVSYLRKTPANNEHPSFLTMHQYGPWNTNNAGDMKKLGPILLALTLYAEDEVQKAEASSS
;
A
#
# COMPACT_ATOMS: atom_id res chain seq x y z
N MET A 1 -11.48 12.21 -9.67
CA MET A 1 -10.55 13.04 -10.48
C MET A 1 -9.22 12.29 -10.52
N LEU A 2 -8.62 12.06 -11.69
CA LEU A 2 -7.32 11.39 -11.75
C LEU A 2 -6.26 12.27 -11.06
N PRO A 3 -5.36 11.71 -10.23
CA PRO A 3 -4.27 12.50 -9.68
C PRO A 3 -3.43 13.07 -10.84
N PRO A 4 -2.86 14.28 -10.69
CA PRO A 4 -2.05 14.89 -11.73
C PRO A 4 -0.87 13.98 -12.08
N PRO A 5 -0.46 13.92 -13.37
CA PRO A 5 0.67 13.09 -13.78
C PRO A 5 1.94 13.52 -13.06
N THR A 6 2.75 12.55 -12.64
CA THR A 6 4.03 12.79 -11.99
C THR A 6 4.98 13.60 -12.87
N PRO A 7 6.01 14.29 -12.33
CA PRO A 7 7.01 14.95 -13.15
C PRO A 7 7.66 14.02 -14.18
N ALA A 8 7.90 12.76 -13.84
CA ALA A 8 8.41 11.77 -14.79
C ALA A 8 7.35 11.38 -15.85
N ALA A 9 6.08 11.29 -15.46
CA ALA A 9 4.97 10.99 -16.37
C ALA A 9 4.61 12.15 -17.32
N GLN A 10 5.07 13.38 -17.04
CA GLN A 10 4.91 14.55 -17.91
C GLN A 10 5.87 14.56 -19.09
N VAL A 11 6.93 13.74 -19.05
CA VAL A 11 7.86 13.59 -20.18
C VAL A 11 7.13 12.93 -21.36
N PRO A 12 7.34 13.36 -22.61
CA PRO A 12 6.76 12.71 -23.79
C PRO A 12 7.01 11.20 -23.80
N GLU A 13 6.00 10.41 -24.13
CA GLU A 13 6.03 8.94 -24.04
C GLU A 13 7.24 8.32 -24.76
N GLU A 14 7.57 8.86 -25.94
CA GLU A 14 8.73 8.48 -26.75
C GLU A 14 10.08 8.69 -26.05
N LEU A 15 10.17 9.66 -25.13
CA LEU A 15 11.37 9.95 -24.35
C LEU A 15 11.39 9.25 -22.98
N GLN A 16 10.24 8.81 -22.46
CA GLN A 16 10.16 8.19 -21.14
C GLN A 16 11.05 6.96 -21.00
N ARG A 17 11.08 6.07 -22.01
CA ARG A 17 11.93 4.87 -21.98
C ARG A 17 13.42 5.19 -22.05
N LEU A 18 13.78 6.30 -22.70
CA LEU A 18 15.17 6.74 -22.82
C LEU A 18 15.65 7.42 -21.53
N MET A 19 14.83 8.29 -20.96
CA MET A 19 15.17 9.06 -19.75
C MET A 19 15.01 8.24 -18.47
N PHE A 20 14.02 7.35 -18.44
CA PHE A 20 13.67 6.53 -17.29
C PHE A 20 13.56 5.05 -17.69
N PRO A 21 14.67 4.42 -18.13
CA PRO A 21 14.65 3.02 -18.51
C PRO A 21 14.19 2.15 -17.33
N PRO A 22 13.43 1.06 -17.59
CA PRO A 22 13.04 0.11 -16.55
C PRO A 22 14.27 -0.40 -15.78
N THR A 23 14.09 -0.70 -14.48
CA THR A 23 15.10 -1.49 -13.78
C THR A 23 15.19 -2.90 -14.39
N LYS A 24 16.34 -3.56 -14.22
CA LYS A 24 16.57 -4.90 -14.76
C LYS A 24 15.58 -5.94 -14.22
N ASP A 25 15.17 -5.77 -12.97
CA ASP A 25 14.24 -6.62 -12.27
C ASP A 25 13.42 -5.80 -11.27
N GLU A 26 12.17 -6.19 -11.05
CA GLU A 26 11.27 -5.60 -10.06
C GLU A 26 11.76 -5.86 -8.62
N GLN A 27 12.43 -6.98 -8.37
CA GLN A 27 13.01 -7.31 -7.06
C GLN A 27 14.11 -6.35 -6.63
N ILE A 28 14.78 -5.68 -7.57
CA ILE A 28 15.75 -4.62 -7.24
C ILE A 28 15.03 -3.45 -6.57
N VAL A 29 13.86 -3.07 -7.09
CA VAL A 29 13.03 -1.99 -6.53
C VAL A 29 12.47 -2.42 -5.16
N ASN A 30 11.94 -3.64 -5.08
CA ASN A 30 11.40 -4.20 -3.83
C ASN A 30 12.45 -4.22 -2.71
N THR A 31 13.61 -4.82 -3.00
CA THR A 31 14.70 -4.96 -2.03
C THR A 31 15.20 -3.60 -1.58
N ALA A 32 15.38 -2.64 -2.50
CA ALA A 32 15.81 -1.29 -2.14
C ALA A 32 14.79 -0.58 -1.23
N LEU A 33 13.48 -0.70 -1.53
CA LEU A 33 12.42 -0.13 -0.71
C LEU A 33 12.40 -0.75 0.70
N VAL A 34 12.41 -2.07 0.80
CA VAL A 34 12.36 -2.77 2.10
C VAL A 34 13.62 -2.51 2.94
N VAL A 35 14.80 -2.48 2.32
CA VAL A 35 16.05 -2.11 3.01
C VAL A 35 15.97 -0.69 3.56
N PHE A 36 15.47 0.26 2.77
CA PHE A 36 15.26 1.63 3.22
C PHE A 36 14.26 1.72 4.39
N LEU A 37 13.11 1.04 4.28
CA LEU A 37 12.09 1.02 5.31
C LEU A 37 12.60 0.44 6.63
N ASN A 38 13.33 -0.67 6.60
CA ASN A 38 13.93 -1.26 7.79
C ASN A 38 15.08 -0.42 8.35
N ALA A 39 15.90 0.21 7.49
CA ALA A 39 16.96 1.13 7.94
C ALA A 39 16.38 2.37 8.64
N LEU A 40 15.19 2.83 8.24
CA LEU A 40 14.48 3.92 8.91
C LEU A 40 13.99 3.52 10.31
N THR A 41 13.66 2.24 10.55
CA THR A 41 12.99 1.81 11.79
C THR A 41 13.95 1.12 12.78
N ILE A 42 15.07 0.56 12.34
CA ILE A 42 15.98 -0.27 13.15
C ILE A 42 16.52 0.42 14.42
N HIS A 43 16.62 1.74 14.43
CA HIS A 43 17.15 2.51 15.56
C HIS A 43 16.05 3.03 16.51
N PHE A 44 14.79 2.66 16.30
CA PHE A 44 13.67 3.11 17.12
C PHE A 44 13.27 2.02 18.11
N PRO A 45 13.67 2.10 19.40
CA PRO A 45 13.46 1.03 20.39
C PRO A 45 11.98 0.81 20.75
N LEU A 46 11.10 1.71 20.31
CA LEU A 46 9.65 1.56 20.42
C LEU A 46 9.10 0.49 19.48
N ILE A 47 9.74 0.29 18.33
CA ILE A 47 9.35 -0.70 17.31
C ILE A 47 10.02 -2.03 17.68
N LYS A 48 9.23 -3.00 18.10
CA LYS A 48 9.69 -4.30 18.62
C LYS A 48 9.06 -5.49 17.92
N ARG A 49 7.88 -5.30 17.35
CA ARG A 49 7.09 -6.34 16.69
C ARG A 49 7.05 -6.12 15.19
N CYS A 50 6.95 -4.86 14.77
CA CYS A 50 6.67 -4.55 13.38
C CYS A 50 7.93 -4.49 12.52
N ASP A 51 7.97 -5.30 11.45
CA ASP A 51 9.06 -5.35 10.48
C ASP A 51 8.55 -5.27 9.05
N TRP A 52 9.27 -4.56 8.18
CA TRP A 52 8.97 -4.55 6.75
C TRP A 52 9.59 -5.78 6.09
N THR A 53 8.80 -6.51 5.31
CA THR A 53 9.24 -7.78 4.70
C THR A 53 9.00 -7.80 3.19
N VAL A 54 9.90 -8.51 2.48
CA VAL A 54 9.75 -8.90 1.07
C VAL A 54 8.84 -10.12 0.89
N HIS A 55 8.34 -10.70 1.99
CA HIS A 55 7.42 -11.82 1.92
C HIS A 55 6.13 -11.39 1.21
N ARG A 56 5.78 -12.10 0.13
CA ARG A 56 4.57 -11.83 -0.63
C ARG A 56 3.34 -12.29 0.14
N LYS A 57 2.41 -11.39 0.43
CA LYS A 57 1.13 -11.76 1.05
C LYS A 57 0.12 -12.09 -0.03
N ALA A 58 -0.42 -13.32 0.01
CA ALA A 58 -1.55 -13.71 -0.82
C ALA A 58 -2.86 -13.43 -0.07
N PHE A 59 -3.79 -12.77 -0.74
CA PHE A 59 -5.15 -12.58 -0.30
C PHE A 59 -6.08 -13.32 -1.27
N VAL A 60 -6.87 -14.27 -0.75
CA VAL A 60 -7.84 -15.05 -1.52
C VAL A 60 -9.25 -14.81 -0.96
N PRO A 61 -9.82 -13.60 -1.13
CA PRO A 61 -11.18 -13.33 -0.66
C PRO A 61 -12.19 -14.20 -1.40
N GLN A 62 -13.06 -14.86 -0.63
CA GLN A 62 -14.24 -15.53 -1.15
C GLN A 62 -15.39 -14.53 -1.20
N PHE A 63 -15.98 -14.37 -2.37
CA PHE A 63 -17.29 -13.77 -2.59
C PHE A 63 -18.29 -14.90 -2.86
N GLU A 64 -19.57 -14.57 -2.93
CA GLU A 64 -20.66 -15.54 -3.07
C GLU A 64 -20.40 -16.58 -4.18
N GLU A 65 -20.27 -16.12 -5.43
CA GLU A 65 -20.14 -17.01 -6.59
C GLU A 65 -18.69 -17.17 -7.07
N ALA A 66 -17.77 -16.34 -6.59
CA ALA A 66 -16.41 -16.27 -7.11
C ALA A 66 -15.39 -15.93 -6.03
N LYS A 67 -14.14 -16.31 -6.30
CA LYS A 67 -12.97 -15.84 -5.56
C LYS A 67 -11.93 -15.37 -6.57
N PHE A 68 -11.10 -14.45 -6.14
CA PHE A 68 -9.88 -14.11 -6.86
C PHE A 68 -8.72 -14.09 -5.88
N GLU A 69 -7.50 -14.12 -6.42
CA GLU A 69 -6.29 -13.98 -5.63
C GLU A 69 -5.60 -12.68 -6.03
N SER A 70 -5.21 -11.90 -5.03
CA SER A 70 -4.27 -10.80 -5.18
C SER A 70 -3.03 -11.09 -4.33
N ARG A 71 -1.84 -10.77 -4.86
CA ARG A 71 -0.56 -10.93 -4.15
C ARG A 71 0.15 -9.60 -4.07
N THR A 72 0.72 -9.29 -2.91
CA THR A 72 1.59 -8.12 -2.71
C THR A 72 3.05 -8.47 -2.95
N ASP A 73 3.90 -7.46 -3.09
CA ASP A 73 5.36 -7.62 -3.18
C ASP A 73 6.05 -7.62 -1.81
N GLY A 74 5.32 -7.21 -0.79
CA GLY A 74 5.77 -7.15 0.60
C GLY A 74 4.66 -6.58 1.48
N TYR A 75 4.95 -6.38 2.75
CA TYR A 75 4.06 -5.72 3.71
C TYR A 75 4.82 -5.33 4.99
N LEU A 76 4.19 -4.50 5.82
CA LEU A 76 4.57 -4.29 7.22
C LEU A 76 3.92 -5.39 8.07
N ASP A 77 4.72 -6.31 8.57
CA ASP A 77 4.32 -7.48 9.37
C ASP A 77 4.26 -7.10 10.86
N ASP A 78 3.35 -7.71 11.62
CA ASP A 78 3.28 -7.64 13.09
C ASP A 78 4.12 -8.73 13.80
N GLY A 79 4.86 -9.53 13.02
CA GLY A 79 5.60 -10.70 13.48
C GLY A 79 4.78 -11.98 13.51
N LYS A 80 3.48 -11.92 13.16
CA LYS A 80 2.55 -13.06 13.07
C LYS A 80 1.99 -13.23 11.65
N GLY A 81 2.49 -12.44 10.70
CA GLY A 81 2.04 -12.42 9.32
C GLY A 81 0.83 -11.52 9.08
N ASN A 82 0.38 -10.72 10.05
CA ASN A 82 -0.73 -9.80 9.82
C ASN A 82 -0.22 -8.48 9.24
N PRO A 83 -0.74 -8.04 8.09
CA PRO A 83 -0.29 -6.80 7.48
C PRO A 83 -0.89 -5.57 8.18
N TYR A 84 -0.08 -4.52 8.30
CA TYR A 84 -0.48 -3.15 8.69
C TYR A 84 -0.26 -2.11 7.58
N ALA A 85 0.54 -2.45 6.57
CA ALA A 85 0.66 -1.73 5.31
C ALA A 85 1.09 -2.72 4.23
N LEU A 86 0.70 -2.50 2.97
CA LEU A 86 1.10 -3.36 1.85
C LEU A 86 2.18 -2.69 1.00
N ILE A 87 3.06 -3.49 0.41
CA ILE A 87 4.04 -3.04 -0.57
C ILE A 87 3.66 -3.56 -1.96
N ASP A 88 3.68 -2.68 -2.95
CA ASP A 88 3.61 -3.04 -4.38
C ASP A 88 4.67 -2.24 -5.14
N VAL A 89 5.48 -2.91 -5.95
CA VAL A 89 6.56 -2.24 -6.69
C VAL A 89 6.43 -2.48 -8.17
N LYS A 90 6.99 -1.58 -8.98
CA LYS A 90 7.10 -1.75 -10.44
C LYS A 90 8.48 -1.29 -10.91
N PRO A 91 9.10 -1.97 -11.89
CA PRO A 91 10.41 -1.57 -12.43
C PRO A 91 10.33 -0.31 -13.31
N ILE A 92 9.13 0.19 -13.57
CA ILE A 92 8.80 1.29 -14.49
C ILE A 92 8.16 2.46 -13.75
N ILE A 93 8.25 3.66 -14.33
CA ILE A 93 7.56 4.85 -13.83
C ILE A 93 6.04 4.72 -13.94
N ARG A 94 5.29 5.47 -13.12
CA ARG A 94 3.82 5.51 -13.16
C ARG A 94 3.34 6.46 -14.26
N ALA A 95 3.55 6.08 -15.52
CA ALA A 95 3.04 6.80 -16.70
C ALA A 95 1.54 6.57 -16.91
N LEU A 96 0.85 7.48 -17.62
CA LEU A 96 -0.58 7.40 -17.91
C LEU A 96 -1.00 6.05 -18.52
N THR A 97 -0.16 5.49 -19.41
CA THR A 97 -0.41 4.20 -20.07
C THR A 97 -0.38 3.00 -19.13
N ASN A 98 0.31 3.10 -17.98
CA ASN A 98 0.42 2.04 -16.99
C ASN A 98 -0.48 2.26 -15.77
N GLN A 99 -0.89 3.50 -15.53
CA GLN A 99 -1.56 3.93 -14.31
C GLN A 99 -2.84 3.13 -14.02
N SER A 100 -3.70 2.91 -15.02
CA SER A 100 -4.96 2.18 -14.83
C SER A 100 -4.75 0.74 -14.39
N ARG A 101 -3.76 0.04 -14.96
CA ARG A 101 -3.43 -1.34 -14.60
C ARG A 101 -2.84 -1.44 -13.21
N ILE A 102 -1.97 -0.49 -12.85
CA ILE A 102 -1.38 -0.42 -11.51
C ILE A 102 -2.47 -0.14 -10.46
N GLN A 103 -3.34 0.83 -10.72
CA GLN A 103 -4.44 1.17 -9.82
C GLN A 103 -5.45 0.02 -9.67
N MET A 104 -5.70 -0.74 -10.75
CA MET A 104 -6.53 -1.94 -10.68
C MET A 104 -5.90 -3.01 -9.79
N GLN A 105 -4.59 -3.24 -9.91
CA GLN A 105 -3.84 -4.16 -9.04
C GLN A 105 -3.90 -3.69 -7.58
N GLU A 106 -3.53 -2.44 -7.31
CA GLU A 106 -3.51 -1.87 -5.96
C GLU A 106 -4.90 -1.88 -5.30
N GLY A 107 -5.94 -1.49 -6.05
CA GLY A 107 -7.32 -1.52 -5.59
C GLY A 107 -7.81 -2.95 -5.30
N SER A 108 -7.42 -3.92 -6.12
CA SER A 108 -7.78 -5.33 -5.90
C SER A 108 -7.13 -5.90 -4.64
N GLN A 109 -5.86 -5.56 -4.36
CA GLN A 109 -5.15 -5.95 -3.15
C GLN A 109 -5.82 -5.34 -1.91
N MET A 110 -6.16 -4.05 -1.96
CA MET A 110 -6.79 -3.35 -0.85
C MET A 110 -8.20 -3.90 -0.54
N ALA A 111 -9.04 -4.06 -1.57
CA ALA A 111 -10.38 -4.64 -1.41
C ALA A 111 -10.29 -6.08 -0.86
N SER A 112 -9.30 -6.86 -1.30
CA SER A 112 -9.07 -8.22 -0.78
C SER A 112 -8.66 -8.22 0.68
N TRP A 113 -7.77 -7.32 1.08
CA TRP A 113 -7.32 -7.18 2.46
C TRP A 113 -8.46 -6.79 3.37
N ILE A 114 -9.27 -5.78 3.00
CA ILE A 114 -10.47 -5.37 3.74
C ILE A 114 -11.46 -6.55 3.84
N LYS A 115 -11.66 -7.31 2.76
CA LYS A 115 -12.59 -8.45 2.77
C LYS A 115 -12.14 -9.61 3.66
N ILE A 116 -10.84 -9.88 3.75
CA ILE A 116 -10.30 -10.92 4.63
C ILE A 116 -10.35 -10.47 6.09
N ASP A 117 -10.12 -9.18 6.34
CA ASP A 117 -10.08 -8.57 7.65
C ASP A 117 -11.35 -7.72 7.89
N ILE A 118 -12.51 -8.29 7.54
CA ILE A 118 -13.79 -7.59 7.42
C ILE A 118 -14.39 -7.16 8.76
N ASP A 119 -13.92 -7.76 9.86
CA ASP A 119 -14.35 -7.47 11.24
C ASP A 119 -13.42 -6.48 11.94
N ALA A 120 -12.35 -6.02 11.29
CA ALA A 120 -11.50 -4.98 11.85
C ALA A 120 -12.27 -3.66 12.05
N HIS A 121 -11.82 -2.88 13.04
CA HIS A 121 -12.25 -1.50 13.25
C HIS A 121 -12.08 -0.68 11.97
N LEU A 122 -13.04 0.21 11.69
CA LEU A 122 -13.02 1.05 10.47
C LEU A 122 -11.88 2.07 10.53
N GLU A 123 -11.47 2.41 11.74
CA GLU A 123 -10.37 3.31 12.06
C GLU A 123 -9.00 2.64 11.79
N LYS A 124 -8.97 1.33 11.53
CA LYS A 124 -7.74 0.64 11.14
C LYS A 124 -7.24 1.21 9.83
N LEU A 125 -6.06 1.82 9.87
CA LEU A 125 -5.44 2.43 8.72
C LEU A 125 -5.11 1.36 7.67
N ARG A 126 -5.57 1.59 6.44
CA ARG A 126 -5.32 0.72 5.29
C ARG A 126 -4.42 1.44 4.30
N VAL A 127 -3.14 1.08 4.28
CA VAL A 127 -2.11 1.79 3.50
C VAL A 127 -1.43 0.88 2.48
N HIS A 128 -1.18 1.42 1.29
CA HIS A 128 -0.16 0.96 0.36
C HIS A 128 1.05 1.89 0.38
N VAL A 129 2.24 1.33 0.52
CA VAL A 129 3.50 2.00 0.19
C VAL A 129 3.97 1.39 -1.12
N SER A 130 3.84 2.12 -2.23
CA SER A 130 4.23 1.61 -3.54
C SER A 130 5.41 2.37 -4.13
N GLN A 131 6.25 1.66 -4.91
CA GLN A 131 7.38 2.28 -5.60
C GLN A 131 7.41 1.90 -7.07
N ASN A 132 7.32 2.91 -7.92
CA ASN A 132 7.45 2.80 -9.36
C ASN A 132 8.82 3.35 -9.76
N ARG A 133 9.76 2.46 -10.03
CA ARG A 133 11.16 2.80 -10.31
C ARG A 133 11.80 3.64 -9.19
N HIS A 134 11.80 4.96 -9.33
CA HIS A 134 12.45 5.91 -8.43
C HIS A 134 11.44 6.80 -7.70
N GLU A 135 10.15 6.58 -7.93
CA GLU A 135 9.04 7.36 -7.37
C GLU A 135 8.31 6.51 -6.33
N VAL A 136 8.26 6.97 -5.09
CA VAL A 136 7.48 6.35 -4.01
C VAL A 136 6.13 7.05 -3.88
N PHE A 137 5.10 6.28 -3.60
CA PHE A 137 3.73 6.72 -3.35
C PHE A 137 3.22 6.12 -2.04
N ILE A 138 2.33 6.84 -1.38
CA ILE A 138 1.58 6.34 -0.23
C ILE A 138 0.11 6.48 -0.60
N THR A 139 -0.64 5.39 -0.56
CA THR A 139 -2.07 5.39 -0.84
C THR A 139 -2.84 4.95 0.40
N ILE A 140 -3.75 5.80 0.87
CA ILE A 140 -4.60 5.53 2.04
C ILE A 140 -6.01 5.23 1.56
N ALA A 141 -6.57 4.11 2.02
CA ALA A 141 -7.93 3.72 1.73
C ALA A 141 -8.93 4.38 2.70
N GLU A 142 -9.99 4.96 2.15
CA GLU A 142 -11.15 5.46 2.85
C GLU A 142 -12.38 4.65 2.45
N TYR A 143 -13.09 4.11 3.44
CA TYR A 143 -14.32 3.34 3.27
C TYR A 143 -15.14 3.39 4.56
N ASP A 144 -16.43 3.09 4.46
CA ASP A 144 -17.35 3.15 5.59
C ASP A 144 -18.08 1.82 5.84
N LYS A 145 -19.04 1.86 6.78
CA LYS A 145 -19.90 0.71 7.10
C LYS A 145 -20.70 0.21 5.90
N GLY A 146 -21.13 1.10 5.00
CA GLY A 146 -21.87 0.72 3.80
C GLY A 146 -21.01 -0.11 2.85
N TYR A 147 -19.73 0.25 2.69
CA TYR A 147 -18.80 -0.55 1.88
C TYR A 147 -18.55 -1.92 2.52
N VAL A 148 -18.42 -1.99 3.84
CA VAL A 148 -18.32 -3.26 4.57
C VAL A 148 -19.58 -4.11 4.41
N SER A 149 -20.78 -3.52 4.55
CA SER A 149 -22.07 -4.18 4.32
C SER A 149 -22.19 -4.72 2.89
N TYR A 150 -21.75 -3.94 1.90
CA TYR A 150 -21.67 -4.37 0.50
C TYR A 150 -20.77 -5.60 0.34
N LEU A 151 -19.56 -5.59 0.91
CA LEU A 151 -18.63 -6.72 0.89
C LEU A 151 -19.17 -7.95 1.66
N ARG A 152 -20.07 -7.75 2.62
CA ARG A 152 -20.78 -8.82 3.37
C ARG A 152 -22.04 -9.33 2.67
N LYS A 153 -22.52 -8.66 1.61
CA LYS A 153 -23.84 -8.90 1.00
C LYS A 153 -25.00 -8.72 1.98
N THR A 154 -24.86 -7.78 2.91
CA THR A 154 -25.94 -7.36 3.82
C THR A 154 -26.28 -5.87 3.67
N PRO A 155 -26.35 -5.28 2.46
CA PRO A 155 -26.80 -3.91 2.33
C PRO A 155 -28.30 -3.81 2.66
N ALA A 156 -28.74 -2.72 3.28
CA ALA A 156 -30.16 -2.48 3.45
C ALA A 156 -30.83 -2.23 2.08
N ASN A 157 -32.11 -2.61 1.91
CA ASN A 157 -32.84 -2.52 0.63
C ASN A 157 -32.85 -1.12 -0.02
N ASN A 158 -32.54 -0.07 0.73
CA ASN A 158 -32.49 1.33 0.27
C ASN A 158 -31.13 2.01 0.55
N GLU A 159 -30.08 1.23 0.83
CA GLU A 159 -28.75 1.79 1.11
C GLU A 159 -28.10 2.31 -0.18
N HIS A 160 -27.62 3.55 -0.15
CA HIS A 160 -26.88 4.11 -1.27
C HIS A 160 -25.56 3.34 -1.47
N PRO A 161 -25.10 3.14 -2.72
CA PRO A 161 -23.81 2.52 -2.97
C PRO A 161 -22.69 3.27 -2.26
N SER A 162 -21.95 2.56 -1.41
CA SER A 162 -20.72 3.05 -0.80
C SER A 162 -19.52 2.39 -1.48
N PHE A 163 -18.45 3.15 -1.67
CA PHE A 163 -17.28 2.73 -2.42
C PHE A 163 -16.00 2.98 -1.64
N LEU A 164 -15.02 2.10 -1.87
CA LEU A 164 -13.63 2.33 -1.47
C LEU A 164 -13.05 3.50 -2.29
N THR A 165 -12.53 4.51 -1.60
CA THR A 165 -11.75 5.59 -2.18
C THR A 165 -10.28 5.42 -1.84
N MET A 166 -9.39 5.47 -2.84
CA MET A 166 -7.94 5.31 -2.69
C MET A 166 -7.25 6.67 -2.82
N HIS A 167 -6.83 7.27 -1.71
CA HIS A 167 -6.17 8.58 -1.66
C HIS A 167 -4.66 8.43 -1.83
N GLN A 168 -4.17 8.71 -3.05
CA GLN A 168 -2.76 8.59 -3.38
C GLN A 168 -2.01 9.91 -3.14
N TYR A 169 -0.88 9.82 -2.43
CA TYR A 169 0.07 10.89 -2.17
C TYR A 169 1.43 10.60 -2.80
N GLY A 170 2.18 11.66 -3.07
CA GLY A 170 3.45 11.62 -3.81
C GLY A 170 3.30 12.20 -5.22
N PRO A 171 4.24 11.90 -6.13
CA PRO A 171 5.42 11.05 -5.93
C PRO A 171 6.48 11.71 -5.04
N TRP A 172 7.23 10.90 -4.30
CA TRP A 172 8.50 11.30 -3.72
C TRP A 172 9.64 10.67 -4.52
N ASN A 173 10.56 11.49 -5.01
CA ASN A 173 11.70 11.02 -5.80
C ASN A 173 12.83 10.55 -4.89
N THR A 174 13.18 9.27 -4.99
CA THR A 174 14.28 8.64 -4.24
C THR A 174 15.65 9.25 -4.50
N ASN A 175 15.85 9.91 -5.64
CA ASN A 175 17.08 10.63 -5.98
C ASN A 175 17.08 12.08 -5.47
N ASN A 176 16.00 12.54 -4.81
CA ASN A 176 15.88 13.89 -4.27
C ASN A 176 15.92 13.87 -2.74
N ALA A 177 16.98 14.46 -2.16
CA ALA A 177 17.14 14.50 -0.71
C ALA A 177 16.02 15.26 0.03
N GLY A 178 15.43 16.29 -0.60
CA GLY A 178 14.31 17.03 -0.03
C GLY A 178 13.03 16.20 0.05
N ASP A 179 12.76 15.39 -0.96
CA ASP A 179 11.63 14.45 -0.97
C ASP A 179 11.83 13.37 0.09
N MET A 180 13.03 12.78 0.16
CA MET A 180 13.35 11.76 1.16
C MET A 180 13.29 12.29 2.59
N LYS A 181 13.70 13.54 2.80
CA LYS A 181 13.56 14.23 4.11
C LYS A 181 12.10 14.39 4.54
N LYS A 182 11.17 14.57 3.59
CA LYS A 182 9.72 14.65 3.87
C LYS A 182 9.11 13.26 4.04
N LEU A 183 9.51 12.30 3.20
CA LEU A 183 8.96 10.95 3.17
C LEU A 183 9.34 10.13 4.40
N GLY A 184 10.60 10.21 4.84
CA GLY A 184 11.12 9.39 5.95
C GLY A 184 10.26 9.46 7.23
N PRO A 185 9.94 10.66 7.76
CA PRO A 185 9.07 10.81 8.93
C PRO A 185 7.66 10.21 8.74
N ILE A 186 7.10 10.28 7.52
CA ILE A 186 5.77 9.71 7.23
C ILE A 186 5.83 8.19 7.33
N LEU A 187 6.84 7.56 6.70
CA LEU A 187 7.02 6.11 6.73
C LEU A 187 7.31 5.59 8.14
N LEU A 188 8.13 6.31 8.92
CA LEU A 188 8.37 5.99 10.32
C LEU A 188 7.07 6.08 11.14
N ALA A 189 6.26 7.12 10.92
CA ALA A 189 4.97 7.27 11.61
C ALA A 189 4.01 6.11 11.30
N LEU A 190 4.00 5.60 10.06
CA LEU A 190 3.21 4.42 9.71
C LEU A 190 3.65 3.18 10.50
N THR A 191 4.96 2.97 10.67
CA THR A 191 5.46 1.83 11.46
C THR A 191 5.17 2.00 12.95
N LEU A 192 5.32 3.20 13.49
CA LEU A 192 4.98 3.49 14.88
C LEU A 192 3.48 3.32 15.15
N TYR A 193 2.62 3.72 14.22
CA TYR A 193 1.18 3.46 14.29
C TYR A 193 0.89 1.95 14.34
N ALA A 194 1.50 1.17 13.45
CA ALA A 194 1.32 -0.28 13.44
C ALA A 194 1.75 -0.92 14.78
N GLU A 195 2.91 -0.54 15.29
CA GLU A 195 3.43 -1.03 16.57
C GLU A 195 2.48 -0.70 17.74
N ASP A 196 1.95 0.52 17.81
CA ASP A 196 0.99 0.94 18.84
C ASP A 196 -0.32 0.12 18.78
N GLU A 197 -0.85 -0.11 17.57
CA GLU A 197 -2.03 -0.95 17.37
C GLU A 197 -1.80 -2.41 17.75
N VAL A 198 -0.62 -2.97 17.45
CA VAL A 198 -0.24 -4.32 17.89
C VAL A 198 -0.20 -4.39 19.42
N GLN A 199 0.42 -3.41 20.08
CA GLN A 199 0.52 -3.38 21.54
C GLN A 199 -0.85 -3.26 22.21
N LYS A 200 -1.75 -2.44 21.68
CA LYS A 200 -3.14 -2.33 22.17
C LYS A 200 -3.91 -3.65 22.03
N ALA A 201 -3.76 -4.33 20.90
CA ALA A 201 -4.43 -5.61 20.67
C ALA A 201 -3.93 -6.71 21.64
N GLU A 202 -2.63 -6.75 21.94
CA GLU A 202 -2.05 -7.69 22.91
C GLU A 202 -2.50 -7.38 24.34
N ALA A 203 -2.55 -6.10 24.73
CA ALA A 203 -3.04 -5.67 26.04
C ALA A 203 -4.52 -5.98 26.26
N SER A 204 -5.34 -5.93 25.21
CA SER A 204 -6.78 -6.22 25.28
C SER A 204 -7.10 -7.72 25.31
N SER A 205 -6.10 -8.56 24.99
CA SER A 205 -6.20 -10.03 24.96
C SER A 205 -5.60 -10.70 26.21
N SER A 206 -5.04 -9.91 27.13
CA SER A 206 -4.41 -10.34 28.40
C SER A 206 -5.35 -10.15 29.58
#